data_AF-A0A0D7F378-F1
#
_entry.id   AF-A0A0D7F378-F1
#
_cell.length_a   1.000
_cell.length_b   1.000
_cell.length_c   1.000
_cell.angle_alpha   90.00
_cell.angle_beta   90.00
_cell.angle_gamma   90.00
#
_symmetry.space_group_name_H-M   'P 1'
#
loop_
_entity.id
_entity.type
_entity.pdbx_description
1 polymer ?
#
loop_
_entity_poly.entity_id
_entity_poly.type
_entity_poly.pdbx_seq_one_letter_code
_entity_poly.pdbx_strand_id
1 'polypeptide(L)'
;MATAELESSTVCWDGLAETSLALSLLPPARVCVEHHLIVSQKWQSRPRAVCRHLGLVLTTRSAYRCMVAKPFVDAIAERIELSADVRERAHTALQEAVMNAVLHGNLGLDSALRDDLAGMDKTHATIEELLLTPQVALSALRIDAIWNSHHLIIIVRDSGNGFDRKQLPTSEEWMASGHIGSGRGLMILEAFCDRLALLRGGTVIRLGFHL
;
A
#
# COMPACT_ATOMS: atom_id res chain seq x y z
N MET A 1 -13.74 34.07 20.92
CA MET A 1 -14.08 33.87 19.49
C MET A 1 -12.76 33.75 18.74
N ALA A 2 -12.62 32.73 17.88
CA ALA A 2 -11.36 32.11 17.38
C ALA A 2 -10.68 31.24 18.45
N THR A 3 -10.47 29.94 18.32
CA THR A 3 -10.38 29.04 17.17
C THR A 3 -10.91 27.66 17.57
N ALA A 4 -12.16 27.35 17.21
CA ALA A 4 -12.78 26.03 17.39
C ALA A 4 -13.05 25.36 16.03
N GLU A 5 -12.20 25.63 15.05
CA GLU A 5 -12.14 24.94 13.76
C GLU A 5 -10.84 24.13 13.69
N LEU A 6 -10.74 23.10 14.54
CA LEU A 6 -10.00 21.90 14.16
C LEU A 6 -10.91 21.08 13.23
N GLU A 7 -11.22 21.64 12.07
CA GLU A 7 -11.92 20.91 11.02
C GLU A 7 -11.07 19.70 10.63
N SER A 8 -11.64 18.52 10.80
CA SER A 8 -10.97 17.26 10.59
C SER A 8 -10.46 17.17 9.15
N SER A 9 -9.16 17.32 8.93
CA SER A 9 -8.48 16.93 7.66
C SER A 9 -8.56 15.42 7.33
N THR A 10 -9.39 14.67 8.08
CA THR A 10 -9.77 13.31 7.76
C THR A 10 -11.03 13.32 6.92
N VAL A 11 -10.97 12.70 5.76
CA VAL A 11 -12.08 12.59 4.81
C VAL A 11 -12.43 11.12 4.58
N CYS A 12 -13.66 10.89 4.16
CA CYS A 12 -14.20 9.55 3.93
C CYS A 12 -14.18 9.22 2.44
N TRP A 13 -13.73 8.01 2.08
CA TRP A 13 -13.88 7.46 0.74
C TRP A 13 -14.93 6.33 0.74
N ASP A 14 -15.71 6.25 -0.34
CA ASP A 14 -16.76 5.24 -0.51
C ASP A 14 -16.23 3.82 -0.75
N GLY A 15 -14.95 3.66 -1.11
CA GLY A 15 -14.36 2.36 -1.37
C GLY A 15 -14.76 1.74 -2.72
N LEU A 16 -15.39 2.51 -3.62
CA LEU A 16 -16.03 2.00 -4.84
C LEU A 16 -15.22 2.23 -6.12
N ALA A 17 -14.54 3.38 -6.23
CA ALA A 17 -13.89 3.77 -7.47
C ALA A 17 -12.62 4.60 -7.27
N GLU A 18 -11.73 4.55 -8.26
CA GLU A 18 -10.50 5.35 -8.29
C GLU A 18 -10.77 6.84 -8.42
N THR A 19 -11.82 7.23 -9.16
CA THR A 19 -12.20 8.63 -9.35
C THR A 19 -12.72 9.26 -8.06
N SER A 20 -13.54 8.55 -7.30
CA SER A 20 -14.00 9.02 -5.97
C SER A 20 -12.86 9.05 -4.96
N LEU A 21 -11.89 8.12 -5.06
CA LEU A 21 -10.67 8.14 -4.26
C LEU A 21 -9.81 9.36 -4.57
N ALA A 22 -9.57 9.64 -5.85
CA ALA A 22 -8.78 10.79 -6.30
C ALA A 22 -9.34 12.10 -5.74
N LEU A 23 -10.67 12.31 -5.85
CA LEU A 23 -11.36 13.47 -5.29
C LEU A 23 -11.22 13.54 -3.76
N SER A 24 -11.35 12.40 -3.07
CA SER A 24 -11.20 12.32 -1.62
C SER A 24 -9.76 12.61 -1.16
N LEU A 25 -8.75 12.41 -2.02
CA LEU A 25 -7.36 12.67 -1.67
C LEU A 25 -6.90 14.09 -2.00
N LEU A 26 -7.73 14.93 -2.62
CA LEU A 26 -7.35 16.33 -2.92
C LEU A 26 -7.10 17.15 -1.63
N PRO A 27 -6.23 18.18 -1.68
CA PRO A 27 -6.09 19.11 -0.58
C PRO A 27 -7.45 19.72 -0.17
N PRO A 28 -7.72 19.96 1.13
CA PRO A 28 -6.78 19.91 2.26
C PRO A 28 -6.71 18.55 2.98
N ALA A 29 -7.20 17.46 2.38
CA ALA A 29 -7.20 16.14 3.01
C ALA A 29 -5.78 15.73 3.48
N ARG A 30 -5.68 15.24 4.70
CA ARG A 30 -4.44 14.66 5.26
C ARG A 30 -4.57 13.19 5.52
N VAL A 31 -5.77 12.71 5.79
CA VAL A 31 -6.05 11.28 5.93
C VAL A 31 -7.35 10.98 5.19
N CYS A 32 -7.32 10.03 4.29
CA CYS A 32 -8.52 9.46 3.69
C CYS A 32 -8.77 8.08 4.30
N VAL A 33 -10.01 7.83 4.75
CA VAL A 33 -10.39 6.55 5.35
C VAL A 33 -11.57 5.99 4.60
N GLU A 34 -11.49 4.74 4.17
CA GLU A 34 -12.64 4.03 3.61
C GLU A 34 -13.76 3.96 4.66
N HIS A 35 -14.99 4.24 4.25
CA HIS A 35 -16.15 4.40 5.11
C HIS A 35 -16.36 3.25 6.12
N HIS A 36 -16.09 1.99 5.72
CA HIS A 36 -16.20 0.83 6.60
C HIS A 36 -15.21 0.83 7.79
N LEU A 37 -14.11 1.59 7.68
CA LEU A 37 -13.03 1.63 8.68
C LEU A 37 -13.06 2.87 9.57
N ILE A 38 -13.94 3.83 9.30
CA ILE A 38 -13.95 5.15 9.97
C ILE A 38 -14.17 5.06 11.49
N VAL A 39 -14.86 4.02 11.95
CA VAL A 39 -15.17 3.78 13.38
C VAL A 39 -13.94 3.26 14.15
N SER A 40 -12.91 2.75 13.45
CA SER A 40 -11.74 2.15 14.07
C SER A 40 -10.70 3.19 14.49
N GLN A 41 -10.66 3.55 15.78
CA GLN A 41 -9.66 4.48 16.34
C GLN A 41 -8.21 3.97 16.22
N LYS A 42 -8.00 2.66 15.98
CA LYS A 42 -6.67 2.03 15.86
C LYS A 42 -5.80 2.63 14.74
N TRP A 43 -6.42 3.28 13.76
CA TRP A 43 -5.75 3.84 12.59
C TRP A 43 -5.75 5.37 12.57
N GLN A 44 -6.07 6.02 13.68
CA GLN A 44 -6.04 7.49 13.77
C GLN A 44 -4.67 8.05 14.21
N SER A 45 -3.66 7.19 14.40
CA SER A 45 -2.32 7.62 14.82
C SER A 45 -1.71 8.56 13.78
N ARG A 46 -1.47 9.82 14.20
CA ARG A 46 -0.85 10.84 13.36
C ARG A 46 0.67 10.66 13.35
N PRO A 47 1.35 10.81 12.20
CA PRO A 47 2.80 11.00 12.20
C PRO A 47 3.15 12.26 13.02
N ARG A 48 4.39 12.30 13.53
CA ARG A 48 4.90 13.42 14.34
C ARG A 48 4.60 14.75 13.66
N ALA A 49 4.08 15.71 14.44
CA ALA A 49 3.47 16.99 14.01
C ALA A 49 4.32 17.90 13.10
N VAL A 50 5.57 17.54 12.80
CA VAL A 50 6.54 18.37 12.10
C VAL A 50 6.64 18.03 10.60
N CYS A 51 6.19 16.84 10.17
CA CYS A 51 6.33 16.40 8.77
C CYS A 51 5.04 16.58 7.98
N ARG A 52 5.15 16.98 6.70
CA ARG A 52 4.03 16.95 5.76
C ARG A 52 3.65 15.48 5.51
N HIS A 53 2.35 15.20 5.48
CA HIS A 53 1.82 13.84 5.47
C HIS A 53 0.51 13.73 4.69
N LEU A 54 0.33 12.57 4.04
CA LEU A 54 -0.93 12.09 3.48
C LEU A 54 -1.09 10.62 3.86
N GLY A 55 -2.24 10.25 4.41
CA GLY A 55 -2.57 8.87 4.77
C GLY A 55 -3.80 8.37 4.00
N LEU A 56 -3.82 7.08 3.70
CA LEU A 56 -4.96 6.34 3.19
C LEU A 56 -5.13 5.06 4.01
N VAL A 57 -6.34 4.84 4.53
CA VAL A 57 -6.71 3.61 5.25
C VAL A 57 -7.88 2.98 4.51
N LEU A 58 -7.70 1.75 4.04
CA LEU A 58 -8.66 1.06 3.20
C LEU A 58 -8.71 -0.43 3.55
N THR A 59 -9.75 -1.10 3.09
CA THR A 59 -9.96 -2.53 3.28
C THR A 59 -9.13 -3.33 2.29
N THR A 60 -8.81 -4.59 2.63
CA THR A 60 -8.17 -5.54 1.71
C THR A 60 -8.91 -5.64 0.39
N ARG A 61 -10.25 -5.67 0.45
CA ARG A 61 -11.10 -5.78 -0.74
C ARG A 61 -10.95 -4.59 -1.67
N SER A 62 -11.02 -3.36 -1.16
CA SER A 62 -10.85 -2.16 -2.00
C SER A 62 -9.41 -2.01 -2.48
N ALA A 63 -8.41 -2.37 -1.67
CA ALA A 63 -7.01 -2.41 -2.09
C ALA A 63 -6.75 -3.41 -3.24
N TYR A 64 -7.47 -4.54 -3.26
CA TYR A 64 -7.37 -5.53 -4.35
C TYR A 64 -8.15 -5.10 -5.61
N ARG A 65 -9.33 -4.49 -5.44
CA ARG A 65 -10.25 -4.18 -6.55
C ARG A 65 -10.02 -2.82 -7.22
N CYS A 66 -9.32 -1.90 -6.57
CA CYS A 66 -9.08 -0.54 -7.08
C CYS A 66 -7.58 -0.29 -7.27
N MET A 67 -7.18 0.39 -8.36
CA MET A 67 -5.79 0.80 -8.57
C MET A 67 -5.46 2.03 -7.72
N VAL A 68 -5.35 1.85 -6.40
CA VAL A 68 -5.22 2.96 -5.44
C VAL A 68 -3.85 3.66 -5.47
N ALA A 69 -2.82 3.02 -6.06
CA ALA A 69 -1.47 3.57 -6.10
C ALA A 69 -1.40 4.88 -6.91
N LYS A 70 -2.03 4.91 -8.09
CA LYS A 70 -2.07 6.08 -8.96
C LYS A 70 -2.73 7.31 -8.31
N PRO A 71 -3.99 7.26 -7.85
CA PRO A 71 -4.63 8.42 -7.23
C PRO A 71 -3.89 8.86 -5.96
N PHE A 72 -3.23 7.95 -5.24
CA PHE A 72 -2.42 8.30 -4.07
C PHE A 72 -1.13 9.05 -4.45
N VAL A 73 -0.38 8.58 -5.44
CA VAL A 73 0.83 9.27 -5.93
C VAL A 73 0.48 10.60 -6.58
N ASP A 74 -0.60 10.66 -7.36
CA ASP A 74 -1.09 11.90 -7.95
C ASP A 74 -1.46 12.92 -6.86
N ALA A 75 -2.11 12.49 -5.79
CA ALA A 75 -2.39 13.35 -4.64
C ALA A 75 -1.13 13.84 -3.91
N ILE A 76 -0.03 13.08 -3.91
CA ILE A 76 1.27 13.56 -3.40
C ILE A 76 1.82 14.64 -4.34
N ALA A 77 1.73 14.44 -5.66
CA ALA A 77 2.18 15.40 -6.68
C ALA A 77 1.41 16.72 -6.64
N GLU A 78 0.14 16.71 -6.21
CA GLU A 78 -0.63 17.95 -5.95
C GLU A 78 -0.12 18.75 -4.73
N ARG A 79 0.79 18.17 -3.92
CA ARG A 79 1.29 18.76 -2.66
C ARG A 79 2.79 19.07 -2.68
N ILE A 80 3.54 18.40 -3.55
CA ILE A 80 4.98 18.61 -3.77
C ILE A 80 5.34 18.38 -5.23
N GLU A 81 6.38 19.07 -5.67
CA GLU A 81 6.98 18.81 -6.97
C GLU A 81 7.65 17.44 -6.95
N LEU A 82 7.18 16.55 -7.83
CA LEU A 82 7.80 15.27 -8.13
C LEU A 82 8.30 15.31 -9.57
N SER A 83 9.55 14.90 -9.79
CA SER A 83 10.03 14.66 -11.15
C SER A 83 9.20 13.53 -11.81
N ALA A 84 9.13 13.53 -13.15
CA ALA A 84 8.42 12.48 -13.88
C ALA A 84 8.92 11.08 -13.54
N ASP A 85 10.25 10.93 -13.40
CA ASP A 85 10.91 9.70 -12.97
C ASP A 85 10.47 9.27 -11.56
N VAL A 86 10.57 10.15 -10.56
CA VAL A 86 10.17 9.82 -9.18
C VAL A 86 8.68 9.46 -9.11
N ARG A 87 7.82 10.15 -9.86
CA ARG A 87 6.39 9.85 -9.92
C ARG A 87 6.12 8.45 -10.48
N GLU A 88 6.78 8.06 -11.57
CA GLU A 88 6.63 6.73 -12.17
C GLU A 88 7.17 5.64 -11.24
N ARG A 89 8.37 5.85 -10.68
CA ARG A 89 8.97 4.88 -9.76
C ARG A 89 8.15 4.70 -8.49
N ALA A 90 7.65 5.79 -7.90
CA ALA A 90 6.78 5.75 -6.73
C ALA A 90 5.46 5.04 -7.02
N HIS A 91 4.87 5.25 -8.21
CA HIS A 91 3.66 4.56 -8.63
C HIS A 91 3.86 3.04 -8.71
N THR A 92 4.88 2.61 -9.47
CA THR A 92 5.18 1.18 -9.67
C THR A 92 5.51 0.49 -8.35
N ALA A 93 6.38 1.10 -7.53
CA ALA A 93 6.74 0.53 -6.25
C ALA A 93 5.56 0.50 -5.25
N LEU A 94 4.71 1.53 -5.25
CA LEU A 94 3.53 1.53 -4.38
C LEU A 94 2.52 0.45 -4.81
N GLN A 95 2.26 0.31 -6.11
CA GLN A 95 1.37 -0.73 -6.63
C GLN A 95 1.84 -2.12 -6.18
N GLU A 96 3.13 -2.40 -6.35
CA GLU A 96 3.73 -3.67 -5.95
C GLU A 96 3.67 -3.88 -4.42
N ALA A 97 3.98 -2.85 -3.63
CA ALA A 97 3.90 -2.94 -2.17
C ALA A 97 2.46 -3.17 -1.66
N VAL A 98 1.46 -2.54 -2.28
CA VAL A 98 0.04 -2.77 -1.97
C VAL A 98 -0.36 -4.20 -2.32
N MET A 99 0.03 -4.70 -3.49
CA MET A 99 -0.28 -6.08 -3.89
C MET A 99 0.40 -7.10 -2.97
N ASN A 100 1.63 -6.86 -2.54
CA ASN A 100 2.30 -7.72 -1.56
C ASN A 100 1.58 -7.71 -0.20
N ALA A 101 1.19 -6.54 0.28
CA ALA A 101 0.43 -6.36 1.52
C ALA A 101 -0.96 -7.03 1.47
N VAL A 102 -1.63 -7.02 0.31
CA VAL A 102 -2.91 -7.72 0.10
C VAL A 102 -2.69 -9.22 0.03
N LEU A 103 -1.90 -9.69 -0.93
CA LEU A 103 -1.81 -11.11 -1.29
C LEU A 103 -1.06 -11.92 -0.23
N HIS A 104 0.09 -11.44 0.22
CA HIS A 104 0.95 -12.16 1.16
C HIS A 104 0.73 -11.71 2.60
N GLY A 105 0.24 -10.49 2.82
CA GLY A 105 -0.16 -10.00 4.14
C GLY A 105 -1.57 -10.46 4.52
N ASN A 106 -2.58 -9.69 4.13
CA ASN A 106 -3.96 -9.88 4.60
C ASN A 106 -4.62 -11.18 4.11
N LEU A 107 -4.31 -11.65 2.90
CA LEU A 107 -4.85 -12.91 2.37
C LEU A 107 -3.99 -14.13 2.74
N GLY A 108 -2.72 -13.93 3.12
CA GLY A 108 -1.81 -15.00 3.52
C GLY A 108 -1.55 -16.05 2.43
N LEU A 109 -1.62 -15.67 1.15
CA LEU A 109 -1.43 -16.59 0.04
C LEU A 109 0.04 -16.94 -0.11
N ASP A 110 0.30 -18.24 -0.29
CA ASP A 110 1.64 -18.73 -0.51
C ASP A 110 2.15 -18.35 -1.91
N SER A 111 3.39 -17.92 -1.92
CA SER A 111 4.23 -17.55 -3.06
C SER A 111 4.31 -18.63 -4.16
N ALA A 112 4.10 -19.90 -3.83
CA ALA A 112 4.34 -21.04 -4.72
C ALA A 112 3.22 -21.34 -5.76
N LEU A 113 2.12 -20.57 -5.80
CA LEU A 113 0.90 -20.98 -6.52
C LEU A 113 0.75 -20.42 -7.95
N ARG A 114 1.78 -19.84 -8.58
CA ARG A 114 1.63 -19.04 -9.82
C ARG A 114 2.43 -19.50 -11.04
N ASP A 115 2.91 -20.74 -11.09
CA ASP A 115 3.82 -21.17 -12.16
C ASP A 115 3.13 -21.65 -13.46
N ASP A 116 1.81 -21.90 -13.45
CA ASP A 116 1.05 -22.22 -14.67
C ASP A 116 -0.36 -21.56 -14.70
N LEU A 117 -0.99 -21.55 -15.88
CA LEU A 117 -2.32 -20.96 -16.10
C LEU A 117 -3.39 -21.56 -15.16
N ALA A 118 -3.32 -22.87 -14.88
CA ALA A 118 -4.25 -23.53 -13.98
C ALA A 118 -4.06 -23.08 -12.51
N GLY A 119 -2.81 -22.84 -12.10
CA GLY A 119 -2.45 -22.26 -10.82
C GLY A 119 -2.90 -20.81 -10.67
N MET A 120 -2.87 -20.03 -11.75
CA MET A 120 -3.40 -18.66 -11.77
C MET A 120 -4.92 -18.63 -11.56
N ASP A 121 -5.68 -19.46 -12.29
CA ASP A 121 -7.14 -19.54 -12.16
C ASP A 121 -7.55 -20.00 -10.75
N LYS A 122 -6.86 -21.02 -10.22
CA LYS A 122 -7.10 -21.50 -8.85
C LYS A 122 -6.77 -20.43 -7.82
N THR A 123 -5.65 -19.73 -7.98
CA THR A 123 -5.26 -18.63 -7.09
C THR A 123 -6.30 -17.50 -7.12
N HIS A 124 -6.79 -17.15 -8.32
CA HIS A 124 -7.83 -16.14 -8.47
C HIS A 124 -9.14 -16.54 -7.78
N ALA A 125 -9.59 -17.79 -7.96
CA ALA A 125 -10.77 -18.31 -7.28
C ALA A 125 -10.62 -18.29 -5.75
N THR A 126 -9.45 -18.68 -5.24
CA THR A 126 -9.14 -18.60 -3.80
C THR A 126 -9.18 -17.16 -3.29
N ILE A 127 -8.65 -16.18 -4.04
CA ILE A 127 -8.72 -14.77 -3.67
C ILE A 127 -10.19 -14.33 -3.56
N GLU A 128 -11.01 -14.60 -4.58
CA GLU A 128 -12.42 -14.20 -4.55
C GLU A 128 -13.17 -14.85 -3.38
N GLU A 129 -12.91 -16.12 -3.07
CA GLU A 129 -13.49 -16.81 -1.90
C GLU A 129 -13.07 -16.15 -0.58
N LEU A 130 -11.80 -15.81 -0.41
CA LEU A 130 -11.31 -15.11 0.78
C LEU A 130 -11.95 -13.70 0.91
N LEU A 131 -12.16 -13.01 -0.20
CA LEU A 131 -12.81 -11.69 -0.24
C LEU A 131 -14.32 -11.74 0.05
N LEU A 132 -14.94 -12.93 0.08
CA LEU A 132 -16.30 -13.11 0.59
C LEU A 132 -16.34 -13.20 2.12
N THR A 133 -15.21 -13.50 2.78
CA THR A 133 -15.13 -13.59 4.25
C THR A 133 -14.96 -12.19 4.85
N PRO A 134 -15.93 -11.66 5.62
CA PRO A 134 -15.89 -10.27 6.08
C PRO A 134 -14.65 -9.91 6.90
N GLN A 135 -14.15 -10.82 7.71
CA GLN A 135 -12.95 -10.61 8.54
C GLN A 135 -11.69 -10.38 7.69
N VAL A 136 -11.59 -11.06 6.55
CA VAL A 136 -10.47 -10.94 5.61
C VAL A 136 -10.69 -9.72 4.71
N ALA A 137 -11.88 -9.62 4.11
CA ALA A 137 -12.23 -8.56 3.18
C ALA A 137 -12.11 -7.16 3.80
N LEU A 138 -12.51 -7.02 5.07
CA LEU A 138 -12.46 -5.76 5.84
C LEU A 138 -11.18 -5.59 6.67
N SER A 139 -10.23 -6.52 6.57
CA SER A 139 -8.91 -6.32 7.18
C SER A 139 -8.29 -5.05 6.62
N ALA A 140 -7.71 -4.24 7.51
CA ALA A 140 -7.24 -2.92 7.14
C ALA A 140 -5.85 -2.99 6.50
N LEU A 141 -5.65 -2.16 5.50
CA LEU A 141 -4.37 -1.79 4.92
C LEU A 141 -4.20 -0.28 5.11
N ARG A 142 -2.99 0.15 5.41
CA ARG A 142 -2.66 1.57 5.59
C ARG A 142 -1.49 1.95 4.70
N ILE A 143 -1.66 3.07 4.02
CA ILE A 143 -0.63 3.73 3.22
C ILE A 143 -0.38 5.11 3.83
N ASP A 144 0.86 5.43 4.16
CA ASP A 144 1.27 6.76 4.59
C ASP A 144 2.37 7.29 3.68
N ALA A 145 2.24 8.52 3.20
CA ALA A 145 3.32 9.28 2.59
C ALA A 145 3.76 10.38 3.54
N ILE A 146 5.06 10.47 3.79
CA ILE A 146 5.69 11.50 4.62
C ILE A 146 6.84 12.09 3.82
N TRP A 147 6.93 13.42 3.75
CA TRP A 147 7.95 14.06 2.93
C TRP A 147 8.48 15.37 3.53
N ASN A 148 9.64 15.75 3.03
CA ASN A 148 10.26 17.07 3.19
C ASN A 148 10.76 17.57 1.83
N SER A 149 11.65 18.55 1.80
CA SER A 149 12.21 19.11 0.56
C SER A 149 13.19 18.20 -0.19
N HIS A 150 13.61 17.06 0.39
CA HIS A 150 14.68 16.21 -0.16
C HIS A 150 14.27 14.74 -0.29
N HIS A 151 13.24 14.31 0.44
CA HIS A 151 12.87 12.91 0.52
C HIS A 151 11.36 12.74 0.60
N LEU A 152 10.89 11.71 -0.09
CA LEU A 152 9.56 11.12 0.04
C LEU A 152 9.71 9.71 0.61
N ILE A 153 8.92 9.39 1.62
CA ILE A 153 8.83 8.06 2.22
C ILE A 153 7.38 7.62 2.15
N ILE A 154 7.13 6.50 1.47
CA ILE A 154 5.83 5.82 1.44
C ILE A 154 5.91 4.56 2.29
N ILE A 155 4.94 4.37 3.17
CA ILE A 155 4.86 3.25 4.11
C ILE A 155 3.57 2.52 3.83
N VAL A 156 3.67 1.23 3.49
CA VAL A 156 2.52 0.34 3.34
C VAL A 156 2.53 -0.62 4.52
N ARG A 157 1.38 -0.77 5.18
CA ARG A 157 1.18 -1.64 6.34
C ARG A 157 -0.07 -2.49 6.16
N ASP A 158 0.09 -3.79 6.29
CA ASP A 158 -1.01 -4.76 6.35
C ASP A 158 -1.34 -5.18 7.79
N SER A 159 -2.37 -6.01 7.90
CA SER A 159 -2.88 -6.63 9.12
C SER A 159 -2.58 -8.13 9.18
N GLY A 160 -1.72 -8.65 8.30
CA GLY A 160 -1.33 -10.04 8.24
C GLY A 160 -0.33 -10.44 9.33
N ASN A 161 0.14 -11.68 9.25
CA ASN A 161 1.09 -12.25 10.22
C ASN A 161 2.55 -11.86 9.92
N GLY A 162 2.80 -11.26 8.76
CA GLY A 162 4.14 -10.97 8.27
C GLY A 162 4.85 -12.20 7.70
N PHE A 163 6.11 -12.01 7.30
CA PHE A 163 6.99 -13.05 6.79
C PHE A 163 8.43 -12.82 7.27
N ASP A 164 9.17 -13.92 7.42
CA ASP A 164 10.59 -13.84 7.73
C ASP A 164 11.39 -13.68 6.43
N ARG A 165 12.04 -12.52 6.25
CA ARG A 165 12.89 -12.25 5.08
C ARG A 165 13.99 -13.31 4.92
N LYS A 166 14.48 -13.90 6.01
CA LYS A 166 15.53 -14.93 5.96
C LYS A 166 15.06 -16.24 5.34
N GLN A 167 13.75 -16.45 5.25
CA GLN A 167 13.13 -17.62 4.65
C GLN A 167 12.82 -17.40 3.17
N LEU A 168 12.95 -16.16 2.67
CA LEU A 168 12.81 -15.88 1.26
C LEU A 168 14.12 -16.18 0.52
N PRO A 169 14.05 -16.84 -0.64
CA PRO A 169 15.22 -17.03 -1.48
C PRO A 169 15.80 -15.67 -1.89
N THR A 170 17.12 -15.61 -1.98
CA THR A 170 17.87 -14.50 -2.57
C THR A 170 17.57 -14.40 -4.07
N SER A 171 17.88 -13.23 -4.66
CA SER A 171 17.66 -13.00 -6.10
C SER A 171 18.39 -14.02 -6.98
N GLU A 172 19.57 -14.50 -6.56
CA GLU A 172 20.33 -15.56 -7.26
C GLU A 172 19.62 -16.92 -7.18
N GLU A 173 19.12 -17.29 -5.99
CA GLU A 173 18.36 -18.53 -5.77
C GLU A 173 17.03 -18.54 -6.54
N TRP A 174 16.37 -17.39 -6.69
CA TRP A 174 15.17 -17.26 -7.53
C TRP A 174 15.45 -17.41 -9.01
N MET A 175 16.52 -16.78 -9.52
CA MET A 175 16.90 -16.94 -10.93
C MET A 175 17.29 -18.39 -11.26
N ALA A 176 17.91 -19.09 -10.29
CA ALA A 176 18.30 -20.49 -10.45
C ALA A 176 17.12 -21.48 -10.35
N SER A 177 16.07 -21.15 -9.58
CA SER A 177 14.93 -22.05 -9.36
C SER A 177 13.92 -22.10 -10.51
N GLY A 178 14.01 -21.17 -11.47
CA GLY A 178 13.12 -21.14 -12.65
C GLY A 178 11.66 -20.78 -12.31
N HIS A 179 11.33 -20.51 -11.04
CA HIS A 179 10.01 -20.08 -10.62
C HIS A 179 9.73 -18.64 -11.10
N ILE A 180 8.57 -18.43 -11.69
CA ILE A 180 8.22 -17.18 -12.40
C ILE A 180 7.43 -16.23 -11.49
N GLY A 181 6.80 -16.76 -10.43
CA GLY A 181 5.67 -16.11 -9.76
C GLY A 181 5.94 -15.17 -8.58
N SER A 182 6.96 -15.37 -7.74
CA SER A 182 6.91 -14.81 -6.37
C SER A 182 8.18 -14.23 -5.74
N GLY A 183 9.29 -14.12 -6.47
CA GLY A 183 10.46 -13.32 -6.07
C GLY A 183 10.52 -11.91 -6.69
N ARG A 184 9.79 -11.70 -7.78
CA ARG A 184 9.89 -10.47 -8.59
C ARG A 184 9.37 -9.23 -7.87
N GLY A 185 8.41 -9.37 -6.98
CA GLY A 185 7.82 -8.24 -6.27
C GLY A 185 8.85 -7.46 -5.47
N LEU A 186 9.65 -8.15 -4.65
CA LEU A 186 10.74 -7.52 -3.92
C LEU A 186 11.83 -6.98 -4.86
N MET A 187 12.15 -7.68 -5.96
CA MET A 187 13.12 -7.18 -6.94
C MET A 187 12.64 -5.88 -7.62
N ILE A 188 11.35 -5.77 -7.92
CA ILE A 188 10.73 -4.54 -8.43
C ILE A 188 10.88 -3.43 -7.39
N LEU A 189 10.54 -3.70 -6.12
CA LEU A 189 10.71 -2.70 -5.06
C LEU A 189 12.18 -2.26 -4.91
N GLU A 190 13.14 -3.18 -4.99
CA GLU A 190 14.57 -2.88 -4.93
C GLU A 190 15.07 -2.09 -6.16
N ALA A 191 14.49 -2.33 -7.34
CA ALA A 191 14.87 -1.62 -8.57
C ALA A 191 14.29 -0.20 -8.64
N PHE A 192 13.09 0.02 -8.11
CA PHE A 192 12.36 1.28 -8.25
C PHE A 192 12.54 2.24 -7.06
N CYS A 193 12.94 1.75 -5.88
CA CYS A 193 13.17 2.58 -4.69
C CYS A 193 14.64 2.84 -4.43
N ASP A 194 14.98 4.08 -4.02
CA ASP A 194 16.34 4.41 -3.60
C ASP A 194 16.68 3.77 -2.24
N ARG A 195 15.65 3.54 -1.40
CA ARG A 195 15.76 2.78 -0.16
C ARG A 195 14.51 1.93 0.07
N LEU A 196 14.72 0.64 0.34
CA LEU A 196 13.68 -0.29 0.76
C LEU A 196 13.96 -0.78 2.19
N ALA A 197 12.93 -0.84 3.04
CA ALA A 197 13.02 -1.51 4.33
C ALA A 197 11.75 -2.32 4.63
N LEU A 198 11.94 -3.57 5.06
CA LEU A 198 10.91 -4.44 5.61
C LEU A 198 10.99 -4.38 7.13
N LEU A 199 9.91 -3.97 7.78
CA LEU A 199 9.83 -3.74 9.22
C LEU A 199 8.74 -4.61 9.84
N ARG A 200 8.77 -4.76 11.16
CA ARG A 200 7.76 -5.50 11.95
C ARG A 200 7.48 -6.91 11.40
N GLY A 201 8.54 -7.65 11.12
CA GLY A 201 8.44 -9.01 10.58
C GLY A 201 7.73 -9.09 9.24
N GLY A 202 7.88 -8.09 8.36
CA GLY A 202 7.32 -8.12 6.99
C GLY A 202 5.96 -7.46 6.81
N THR A 203 5.26 -7.11 7.90
CA THR A 203 3.94 -6.43 7.86
C THR A 203 4.00 -4.94 7.51
N VAL A 204 5.21 -4.39 7.37
CA VAL A 204 5.43 -2.98 7.03
C VAL A 204 6.52 -2.88 5.97
N ILE A 205 6.16 -2.37 4.81
CA ILE A 205 7.06 -2.05 3.71
C ILE A 205 7.28 -0.53 3.69
N ARG A 206 8.53 -0.10 3.71
CA ARG A 206 8.91 1.32 3.61
C ARG A 206 9.71 1.56 2.33
N LEU A 207 9.16 2.40 1.46
CA LEU A 207 9.69 2.82 0.17
C LEU A 207 10.23 4.25 0.31
N GLY A 208 11.49 4.47 -0.06
CA GLY A 208 12.15 5.77 0.02
C GLY A 208 12.60 6.28 -1.33
N PHE A 209 12.36 7.56 -1.58
CA PHE A 209 12.71 8.27 -2.81
C PHE A 209 13.40 9.59 -2.48
N HIS A 210 14.43 9.94 -3.24
CA HIS A 210 15.05 11.25 -3.30
C HIS A 210 14.21 12.18 -4.19
N LEU A 211 14.01 13.42 -3.74
CA LEU A 211 13.29 14.48 -4.46
C LEU A 211 14.25 15.45 -5.14
#